data_AF-A0A529X7G1-F1
#
_entry.id   AF-A0A529X7G1-F1
#
_cell.length_a   1.000
_cell.length_b   1.000
_cell.length_c   1.000
_cell.angle_alpha   90.00
_cell.angle_beta   90.00
_cell.angle_gamma   90.00
#
_symmetry.space_group_name_H-M   'P 1'
#
loop_
_entity.id
_entity.type
_entity.pdbx_description
1 polymer ?
#
loop_
_entity_poly.entity_id
_entity_poly.type
_entity_poly.pdbx_seq_one_letter_code
_entity_poly.pdbx_strand_id
1 'polypeptide(L)'
;ARSIMEATHLELSLGREEHAVGFWVREPFPSIATATKLRAGKITEKPLFITSRMNEGGVIFADGIEQDFIAFDWGRQVRLSPASRVLRLVVDR
;
A
#
# COMPACT_ATOMS: atom_id res chain seq x y z
N ALA A 1 9.14 4.20 -1.28
CA ALA A 1 8.29 4.32 -2.50
C ALA A 1 8.87 5.22 -3.61
N ARG A 2 10.00 5.92 -3.42
CA ARG A 2 10.53 6.91 -4.39
C ARG A 2 10.68 6.37 -5.82
N SER A 3 11.29 5.19 -6.00
CA SER A 3 11.44 4.57 -7.32
C SER A 3 10.09 4.30 -8.03
N ILE A 4 9.03 3.95 -7.29
CA ILE A 4 7.70 3.74 -7.87
C ILE A 4 7.08 5.08 -8.27
N MET A 5 7.23 6.12 -7.45
CA MET A 5 6.75 7.47 -7.79
C MET A 5 7.41 7.99 -9.08
N GLU A 6 8.73 7.83 -9.19
CA GLU A 6 9.50 8.21 -10.39
C GLU A 6 9.03 7.43 -11.62
N ALA A 7 8.85 6.11 -11.51
CA ALA A 7 8.40 5.28 -12.62
C ALA A 7 6.94 5.52 -13.04
N THR A 8 6.07 5.93 -12.11
CA THR A 8 4.63 6.11 -12.36
C THR A 8 4.22 7.55 -12.64
N HIS A 9 5.11 8.52 -12.40
CA HIS A 9 4.80 9.96 -12.39
C HIS A 9 3.63 10.33 -11.47
N LEU A 10 3.38 9.51 -10.44
CA LEU A 10 2.35 9.73 -9.44
C LEU A 10 2.97 10.30 -8.18
N GLU A 11 2.87 11.62 -8.03
CA GLU A 11 3.26 12.30 -6.81
C GLU A 11 2.15 12.19 -5.76
N LEU A 12 2.56 11.84 -4.55
CA LEU A 12 1.69 11.83 -3.37
C LEU A 12 2.40 12.55 -2.24
N SER A 13 1.83 13.66 -1.80
CA SER A 13 2.31 14.37 -0.62
C SER A 13 1.95 13.58 0.65
N LEU A 14 2.99 13.13 1.35
CA LEU A 14 2.90 12.41 2.62
C LEU A 14 4.00 12.95 3.55
N GLY A 15 3.59 13.68 4.58
CA GLY A 15 4.52 14.19 5.59
C GLY A 15 5.08 13.08 6.48
N ARG A 16 6.32 13.23 6.96
CA ARG A 16 6.94 12.26 7.89
C ARG A 16 6.14 12.09 9.20
N GLU A 17 5.60 13.19 9.69
CA GLU A 17 4.78 13.25 10.92
C GLU A 17 3.28 13.11 10.63
N GLU A 18 2.89 12.97 9.36
CA GLU A 18 1.49 12.88 8.99
C GLU A 18 0.95 11.50 9.39
N HIS A 19 -0.15 11.48 10.14
CA HIS A 19 -0.83 10.23 10.52
C HIS A 19 -1.63 9.68 9.34
N ALA A 20 -0.91 9.17 8.34
CA ALA A 20 -1.46 8.69 7.09
C ALA A 20 -0.61 7.57 6.50
N VAL A 21 -1.21 6.74 5.63
CA VAL A 21 -0.52 5.70 4.88
C VAL A 21 -0.61 6.00 3.40
N GLY A 22 0.53 6.16 2.73
CA GLY A 22 0.60 6.23 1.27
C GLY A 22 0.67 4.85 0.65
N PHE A 23 -0.03 4.63 -0.46
CA PHE A 23 0.11 3.42 -1.27
C PHE A 23 0.38 3.77 -2.74
N TRP A 24 1.09 2.86 -3.41
CA TRP A 24 1.39 2.93 -4.83
C TRP A 24 1.30 1.52 -5.43
N VAL A 25 0.70 1.42 -6.61
CA VAL A 25 0.62 0.18 -7.38
C VAL A 25 1.79 0.15 -8.35
N ARG A 26 2.56 -0.93 -8.32
CA ARG A 26 3.60 -1.19 -9.33
C ARG A 26 2.96 -1.78 -10.58
N GLU A 27 3.40 -1.30 -11.73
CA GLU A 27 3.01 -1.83 -13.05
C GLU A 27 1.49 -2.01 -13.20
N PRO A 28 0.66 -0.98 -12.91
CA PRO A 28 -0.78 -1.09 -13.08
C PRO A 28 -1.09 -1.41 -14.55
N PHE A 29 -1.88 -2.45 -14.82
CA PHE A 29 -2.22 -2.91 -16.17
C PHE A 29 -3.61 -2.39 -16.60
N PRO A 30 -3.70 -1.26 -17.33
CA PRO A 30 -4.97 -0.80 -17.88
C PRO A 30 -5.34 -1.63 -19.11
N SER A 31 -6.34 -2.50 -18.97
CA SER A 31 -6.98 -3.10 -20.15
C SER A 31 -8.01 -2.12 -20.74
N ILE A 32 -8.35 -2.32 -22.02
CA ILE A 32 -9.43 -1.59 -22.70
C ILE A 32 -10.76 -1.74 -21.95
N ALA A 33 -11.00 -2.91 -21.34
CA ALA A 33 -12.25 -3.23 -20.66
C ALA A 33 -12.32 -2.69 -19.22
N THR A 34 -11.20 -2.66 -18.49
CA THR A 34 -11.20 -2.41 -17.03
C THR A 34 -10.57 -1.09 -16.62
N ALA A 35 -9.68 -0.51 -17.44
CA ALA A 35 -8.80 0.59 -17.06
C ALA A 35 -8.10 0.36 -15.70
N THR A 36 -7.53 1.41 -15.10
CA THR A 36 -7.01 1.37 -13.72
C THR A 36 -7.44 2.63 -12.96
N LYS A 37 -8.22 2.45 -11.88
CA LYS A 37 -8.74 3.56 -11.06
C LYS A 37 -7.94 3.79 -9.78
N LEU A 38 -7.31 2.76 -9.25
CA LEU A 38 -6.50 2.79 -8.02
C LEU A 38 -5.04 2.56 -8.41
N ARG A 39 -4.25 3.63 -8.46
CA ARG A 39 -2.82 3.58 -8.84
C ARG A 39 -1.89 4.12 -7.76
N ALA A 40 -2.33 5.15 -7.05
CA ALA A 40 -1.71 5.64 -5.83
C ALA A 40 -2.78 6.34 -4.98
N GLY A 41 -2.51 6.52 -3.70
CA GLY A 41 -3.40 7.27 -2.83
C GLY A 41 -2.92 7.34 -1.39
N LYS A 42 -3.61 8.17 -0.61
CA LYS A 42 -3.34 8.37 0.81
C LYS A 42 -4.54 7.93 1.64
N ILE A 43 -4.28 7.11 2.64
CA ILE A 43 -5.25 6.57 3.58
C ILE A 43 -5.11 7.38 4.87
N THR A 44 -6.19 8.04 5.29
CA THR A 44 -6.29 8.75 6.57
C THR A 44 -7.33 8.03 7.44
N GLU A 45 -8.52 8.59 7.61
CA GLU A 45 -9.59 8.03 8.44
C GLU A 45 -10.33 6.88 7.77
N LYS A 46 -10.50 6.95 6.44
CA LYS A 46 -11.21 5.94 5.67
C LYS A 46 -10.24 4.81 5.30
N PRO A 47 -10.46 3.58 5.78
CA PRO A 47 -9.57 2.46 5.48
C PRO A 47 -9.65 2.05 4.00
N LEU A 48 -8.56 1.50 3.49
CA LEU A 48 -8.53 0.83 2.20
C LEU A 48 -8.84 -0.65 2.40
N PHE A 49 -9.82 -1.16 1.66
CA PHE A 49 -10.13 -2.58 1.60
C PHE A 49 -9.65 -3.15 0.27
N ILE A 50 -8.89 -4.24 0.33
CA ILE A 50 -8.41 -4.95 -0.85
C ILE A 50 -8.94 -6.38 -0.76
N THR A 51 -9.53 -6.87 -1.84
CA THR A 51 -9.90 -8.28 -2.01
C THR A 51 -8.98 -8.91 -3.03
N SER A 52 -8.33 -10.01 -2.67
CA SER A 52 -7.52 -10.78 -3.61
C SER A 52 -8.41 -11.43 -4.66
N ARG A 53 -8.03 -11.25 -5.93
CA ARG A 53 -8.54 -12.03 -7.06
C ARG A 53 -7.40 -12.81 -7.72
N MET A 54 -6.34 -13.10 -6.97
CA MET A 54 -5.26 -13.97 -7.41
C MET A 54 -5.64 -15.42 -7.10
N ASN A 55 -5.60 -16.29 -8.10
CA ASN A 55 -5.92 -17.70 -7.89
C ASN A 55 -4.89 -18.39 -6.97
N GLU A 56 -3.62 -18.04 -7.13
CA GLU A 56 -2.49 -18.58 -6.36
C GLU A 56 -1.35 -17.55 -6.28
N GLY A 57 -0.44 -17.73 -5.30
CA GLY A 57 0.79 -16.95 -5.17
C GLY A 57 0.61 -15.51 -4.68
N GLY A 58 -0.59 -15.12 -4.24
CA GLY A 58 -0.80 -13.82 -3.61
C GLY A 58 -0.17 -13.77 -2.23
N VAL A 59 0.58 -12.72 -1.92
CA VAL A 59 1.29 -12.56 -0.64
C VAL A 59 1.20 -11.13 -0.12
N ILE A 60 1.20 -10.97 1.21
CA ILE A 60 1.40 -9.70 1.91
C ILE A 60 2.61 -9.88 2.83
N PHE A 61 3.60 -9.00 2.72
CA PHE A 61 4.81 -9.03 3.54
C PHE A 61 5.23 -7.61 3.95
N ALA A 62 6.09 -7.51 4.96
CA ALA A 62 6.60 -6.27 5.50
C ALA A 62 8.14 -6.30 5.58
N ASP A 63 8.74 -5.12 5.83
CA ASP A 63 10.18 -4.95 6.06
C ASP A 63 11.12 -5.50 4.96
N GLY A 64 10.56 -5.78 3.78
CA GLY A 64 11.29 -6.38 2.66
C GLY A 64 11.58 -7.88 2.81
N ILE A 65 10.94 -8.56 3.77
CA ILE A 65 11.18 -9.98 4.07
C ILE A 65 10.02 -10.80 3.51
N GLU A 66 10.13 -11.24 2.26
CA GLU A 66 9.05 -12.00 1.58
C GLU A 66 8.83 -13.38 2.19
N GLN A 67 9.86 -14.00 2.77
CA GLN A 67 9.74 -15.34 3.36
C GLN A 67 8.83 -15.36 4.61
N ASP A 68 8.62 -14.20 5.24
CA ASP A 68 7.69 -14.00 6.36
C ASP A 68 6.40 -13.34 5.87
N PHE A 69 5.71 -14.02 4.94
CA PHE A 69 4.50 -13.51 4.34
C PHE A 69 3.23 -14.06 4.98
N ILE A 70 2.17 -13.28 4.85
CA ILE A 70 0.79 -13.72 5.01
C ILE A 70 0.26 -14.10 3.63
N ALA A 71 -0.19 -15.35 3.46
CA ALA A 71 -0.78 -15.79 2.21
C ALA A 71 -2.05 -14.97 1.89
N PHE A 72 -2.19 -14.52 0.66
CA PHE A 72 -3.27 -13.65 0.19
C PHE A 72 -3.96 -14.19 -1.07
N ASP A 73 -4.38 -15.46 -0.97
CA ASP A 73 -5.07 -16.20 -2.04
C ASP A 73 -6.48 -15.68 -2.31
N TRP A 74 -7.12 -16.23 -3.34
CA TRP A 74 -8.43 -15.82 -3.86
C TRP A 74 -9.48 -15.60 -2.76
N GLY A 75 -10.17 -14.46 -2.83
CA GLY A 75 -11.26 -14.12 -1.93
C GLY A 75 -10.83 -13.61 -0.57
N ARG A 76 -9.54 -13.69 -0.20
CA ARG A 76 -9.04 -13.07 1.03
C ARG A 76 -9.17 -11.56 0.95
N GLN A 77 -9.39 -10.95 2.12
CA GLN A 77 -9.55 -9.51 2.26
C GLN A 77 -8.57 -8.97 3.27
N VAL A 78 -8.01 -7.80 2.98
CA VAL A 78 -7.18 -7.03 3.91
C VAL A 78 -7.75 -5.62 4.04
N ARG A 79 -7.70 -5.12 5.28
CA ARG A 79 -8.05 -3.75 5.64
C ARG A 79 -6.77 -3.01 6.03
N LEU A 80 -6.49 -1.90 5.37
CA LEU A 80 -5.33 -1.04 5.63
C LEU A 80 -5.79 0.31 6.16
N SER A 81 -5.17 0.77 7.25
CA SER A 81 -5.38 2.08 7.86
C SER A 81 -4.13 2.52 8.62
N PRO A 82 -3.95 3.83 8.88
CA PRO A 82 -2.95 4.30 9.83
C PRO A 82 -3.05 3.53 11.16
N ALA A 83 -1.91 3.14 11.71
CA ALA A 83 -1.87 2.36 12.94
C ALA A 83 -2.33 3.21 14.13
N SER A 84 -3.03 2.59 15.08
CA SER A 84 -3.44 3.24 16.35
C SER A 84 -2.25 3.53 17.26
N ARG A 85 -1.14 2.79 17.08
CA ARG A 85 0.11 2.95 17.80
C ARG A 85 1.16 3.55 16.86
N VAL A 86 1.88 4.55 17.35
CA VAL A 86 2.96 5.22 16.61
C VAL A 86 4.27 5.10 17.38
N LEU A 87 5.37 4.99 16.64
CA LEU A 87 6.71 5.09 17.19
C LEU A 87 6.95 6.53 17.64
N ARG A 88 7.40 6.72 18.89
CA ARG A 88 7.83 8.04 19.40
C ARG A 88 9.34 8.04 19.49
N LEU A 89 9.98 8.88 18.69
CA LEU A 89 11.42 9.09 18.72
C LEU A 89 11.77 10.09 19.82
N VAL A 90 12.82 9.81 20.59
CA VAL A 90 13.43 10.79 21.47
C VAL A 90 14.41 11.59 20.62
N VAL A 91 14.30 12.92 20.66
CA VAL A 91 15.22 13.84 19.98
C VAL A 91 15.91 14.71 21.01
N ASP A 92 17.24 14.79 20.95
CA ASP A 92 18.00 15.75 21.75
C ASP A 92 17.73 17.17 21.25
N ARG A 93 17.70 18.13 22.18
CA ARG A 93 17.41 19.54 21.90
C ARG A 93 18.58 20.27 21.26
#